data_AF-A0A1U7R714-F1
#
_entry.id   AF-A0A1U7R714-F1
#
_cell.length_a   1.000
_cell.length_b   1.000
_cell.length_c   1.000
_cell.angle_alpha   90.00
_cell.angle_beta   90.00
_cell.angle_gamma   90.00
#
_symmetry.space_group_name_H-M   'P 1'
#
loop_
_entity.id
_entity.type
_entity.pdbx_description
1 polymer ?
#
loop_
_entity_poly.entity_id
_entity_poly.type
_entity_poly.pdbx_seq_one_letter_code
_entity_poly.pdbx_strand_id
1 'polypeptide(L)'
;GRTLSSGWHRVTGDDLLQGGKIPIRWTAPEAISYRKFTSASDVWSYGIVMWEVMTYGERPYWELSNHEVMKAINDGFRLPTPMDCPSAIYQLMMQCWQQDRSRRPKFADIVSILDKLIRAPDSLKTLADFDPRVSIRLPSTSGSEGVPFRTVSEWLESIKMQQYTEHFMAAGYTAIEKVAQMTNE
;
A
#
# COMPACT_ATOMS: atom_id res chain seq x y z
N GLY A 1 -51.20 12.40 -35.69
CA GLY A 1 -50.00 13.16 -35.32
C GLY A 1 -49.54 12.79 -33.94
N ARG A 2 -48.33 12.22 -33.83
CA ARG A 2 -47.33 12.60 -32.83
C ARG A 2 -46.02 11.89 -33.18
N THR A 3 -45.03 12.73 -33.38
CA THR A 3 -43.67 12.49 -33.86
C THR A 3 -42.84 11.69 -32.87
N LEU A 4 -42.11 10.71 -33.39
CA LEU A 4 -41.00 10.03 -32.73
C LEU A 4 -39.89 11.07 -32.49
N SER A 5 -39.63 11.41 -31.22
CA SER A 5 -38.43 12.16 -30.83
C SER A 5 -37.35 11.17 -30.42
N SER A 6 -36.39 11.02 -31.30
CA SER A 6 -35.10 10.38 -31.11
C SER A 6 -34.32 11.02 -29.95
N GLY A 7 -34.30 10.34 -28.80
CA GLY A 7 -33.39 10.66 -27.70
C GLY A 7 -32.04 9.99 -27.93
N TRP A 8 -31.14 10.65 -28.63
CA TRP A 8 -29.71 10.32 -28.59
C TRP A 8 -29.21 10.50 -27.16
N HIS A 9 -29.17 9.41 -26.38
CA HIS A 9 -28.37 9.41 -25.17
C HIS A 9 -26.91 9.53 -25.60
N ARG A 10 -26.31 10.65 -25.19
CA ARG A 10 -24.86 10.88 -25.26
C ARG A 10 -24.18 9.71 -24.57
N VAL A 11 -23.50 8.87 -25.34
CA VAL A 11 -22.64 7.80 -24.82
C VAL A 11 -21.51 8.49 -24.04
N THR A 12 -21.69 8.63 -22.72
CA THR A 12 -20.58 8.88 -21.81
C THR A 12 -19.79 7.57 -21.71
N GLY A 13 -18.46 7.65 -21.59
CA GLY A 13 -17.55 6.50 -21.57
C GLY A 13 -17.74 5.46 -20.45
N ASP A 14 -18.89 5.48 -19.77
CA ASP A 14 -19.31 4.59 -18.70
C ASP A 14 -19.98 3.30 -19.20
N ASP A 15 -20.22 3.15 -20.50
CA ASP A 15 -20.97 2.01 -21.07
C ASP A 15 -20.10 0.91 -21.72
N LEU A 16 -18.77 0.95 -21.58
CA LEU A 16 -17.87 -0.08 -22.13
C LEU A 16 -17.62 -1.27 -21.19
N LEU A 17 -18.70 -1.73 -20.56
CA LEU A 17 -18.79 -3.06 -20.00
C LEU A 17 -19.00 -4.08 -21.12
N GLN A 18 -17.92 -4.71 -21.57
CA GLN A 18 -17.96 -6.17 -21.62
C GLN A 18 -17.29 -6.67 -20.34
N GLY A 19 -18.07 -6.74 -19.25
CA GLY A 19 -17.68 -7.32 -17.96
C GLY A 19 -17.54 -6.32 -16.80
N GLY A 20 -18.65 -6.05 -16.10
CA GLY A 20 -18.72 -5.54 -14.71
C GLY A 20 -18.07 -4.19 -14.36
N LYS A 21 -18.80 -3.30 -13.64
CA LYS A 21 -18.22 -2.07 -13.09
C LYS A 21 -17.06 -2.42 -12.14
N ILE A 22 -15.84 -1.98 -12.45
CA ILE A 22 -14.65 -2.23 -11.62
C ILE A 22 -14.78 -1.46 -10.30
N PRO A 23 -14.57 -2.08 -9.13
CA PRO A 23 -14.63 -1.41 -7.84
C PRO A 23 -13.37 -0.57 -7.61
N ILE A 24 -13.35 0.65 -8.18
CA ILE A 24 -12.17 1.53 -8.24
C ILE A 24 -11.44 1.69 -6.90
N ARG A 25 -12.15 1.80 -5.78
CA ARG A 25 -11.56 2.06 -4.44
C ARG A 25 -10.73 0.88 -3.89
N TRP A 26 -10.98 -0.33 -4.37
CA TRP A 26 -10.24 -1.54 -3.99
C TRP A 26 -9.23 -1.96 -5.06
N THR A 27 -9.28 -1.36 -6.25
CA THR A 27 -8.53 -1.85 -7.40
C THR A 27 -7.18 -1.14 -7.52
N ALA A 28 -6.11 -1.90 -7.74
CA ALA A 28 -4.77 -1.35 -7.92
C ALA A 28 -4.68 -0.42 -9.15
N PRO A 29 -3.78 0.60 -9.14
CA PRO A 29 -3.69 1.59 -10.21
C PRO A 29 -3.39 0.98 -11.58
N GLU A 30 -2.57 -0.08 -11.64
CA GLU A 30 -2.27 -0.79 -12.89
C GLU A 30 -3.45 -1.63 -13.41
N ALA A 31 -4.30 -2.13 -12.51
CA ALA A 31 -5.49 -2.88 -12.85
C ALA A 31 -6.61 -1.95 -13.33
N ILE A 32 -6.70 -0.73 -12.80
CA ILE A 32 -7.60 0.31 -13.32
C ILE A 32 -7.13 0.80 -14.70
N SER A 33 -5.86 1.20 -14.82
CA SER A 33 -5.34 1.88 -16.01
C SER A 33 -5.13 0.93 -17.20
N TYR A 34 -4.64 -0.28 -16.94
CA TYR A 34 -4.21 -1.20 -18.00
C TYR A 34 -4.93 -2.56 -17.95
N ARG A 35 -5.96 -2.71 -17.11
CA ARG A 35 -6.67 -3.98 -16.87
C ARG A 35 -5.73 -5.15 -16.52
N LYS A 36 -4.60 -4.85 -15.86
CA LYS A 36 -3.61 -5.84 -15.46
C LYS A 36 -3.90 -6.42 -14.08
N PHE A 37 -4.76 -7.41 -14.04
CA PHE A 37 -5.09 -8.16 -12.82
C PHE A 37 -4.06 -9.25 -12.55
N THR A 38 -3.45 -9.23 -11.37
CA THR A 38 -2.44 -10.19 -10.92
C THR A 38 -2.55 -10.37 -9.41
N SER A 39 -1.90 -11.39 -8.82
CA SER A 39 -1.86 -11.52 -7.37
C SER A 39 -1.32 -10.28 -6.66
N ALA A 40 -0.45 -9.48 -7.30
CA ALA A 40 0.02 -8.21 -6.75
C ALA A 40 -1.04 -7.09 -6.76
N SER A 41 -2.01 -7.12 -7.69
CA SER A 41 -3.17 -6.23 -7.61
C SER A 41 -4.14 -6.68 -6.53
N ASP A 42 -4.24 -7.98 -6.29
CA ASP A 42 -5.06 -8.52 -5.18
C ASP A 42 -4.46 -8.15 -3.81
N VAL A 43 -3.12 -8.09 -3.70
CA VAL A 43 -2.42 -7.58 -2.50
C VAL A 43 -2.79 -6.13 -2.22
N TRP A 44 -2.93 -5.28 -3.25
CA TRP A 44 -3.42 -3.91 -3.06
C TRP A 44 -4.82 -3.91 -2.45
N SER A 45 -5.73 -4.69 -3.03
CA SER A 45 -7.10 -4.86 -2.53
C SER A 45 -7.11 -5.36 -1.10
N TYR A 46 -6.23 -6.30 -0.75
CA TYR A 46 -6.07 -6.79 0.60
C TYR A 46 -5.63 -5.69 1.58
N GLY A 47 -4.72 -4.79 1.18
CA GLY A 47 -4.37 -3.62 1.99
C GLY A 47 -5.58 -2.72 2.30
N ILE A 48 -6.48 -2.54 1.33
CA ILE A 48 -7.74 -1.81 1.55
C ILE A 48 -8.65 -2.57 2.53
N VAL A 49 -8.76 -3.89 2.41
CA VAL A 49 -9.54 -4.73 3.34
C VAL A 49 -8.96 -4.66 4.76
N MET A 50 -7.63 -4.68 4.92
CA MET A 50 -6.99 -4.48 6.22
C MET A 50 -7.40 -3.13 6.83
N TRP A 51 -7.42 -2.07 6.02
CA TRP A 51 -7.87 -0.75 6.46
C TRP A 51 -9.34 -0.77 6.91
N GLU A 52 -10.24 -1.38 6.14
CA GLU A 52 -11.65 -1.52 6.51
C GLU A 52 -11.85 -2.31 7.81
N VAL A 53 -11.10 -3.38 8.02
CA VAL A 53 -11.18 -4.16 9.27
C VAL A 53 -10.76 -3.30 10.46
N MET A 54 -9.68 -2.53 10.31
CA MET A 54 -9.16 -1.69 11.39
C MET A 54 -10.02 -0.45 11.66
N THR A 55 -10.81 0.02 10.69
CA THR A 55 -11.80 1.09 10.87
C THR A 55 -13.20 0.59 11.21
N TYR A 56 -13.39 -0.72 11.42
CA TYR A 56 -14.69 -1.34 11.67
C TYR A 56 -15.71 -1.11 10.54
N GLY A 57 -15.25 -1.06 9.29
CA GLY A 57 -16.07 -0.99 8.09
C GLY A 57 -16.33 0.42 7.56
N GLU A 58 -15.46 1.40 7.87
CA GLU A 58 -15.55 2.70 7.21
C GLU A 58 -15.35 2.57 5.70
N ARG A 59 -15.97 3.48 4.94
CA ARG A 59 -15.86 3.48 3.49
C ARG A 59 -14.49 4.08 3.06
N PRO A 60 -13.65 3.34 2.30
CA PRO A 60 -12.39 3.87 1.82
C PRO A 60 -12.58 5.13 0.96
N TYR A 61 -11.83 6.18 1.26
CA TYR A 61 -11.88 7.48 0.57
C TYR A 61 -13.29 8.11 0.50
N TRP A 62 -14.11 7.96 1.54
CA TRP A 62 -15.53 8.31 1.52
C TRP A 62 -15.83 9.75 1.07
N GLU A 63 -14.94 10.71 1.33
CA GLU A 63 -15.08 12.12 0.91
C GLU A 63 -14.79 12.37 -0.58
N LEU A 64 -14.17 11.42 -1.29
CA LEU A 64 -13.70 11.58 -2.67
C LEU A 64 -14.60 10.88 -3.69
N SER A 65 -14.77 11.50 -4.86
CA SER A 65 -15.34 10.88 -6.05
C SER A 65 -14.39 9.82 -6.65
N ASN A 66 -14.89 8.95 -7.53
CA ASN A 66 -14.03 7.93 -8.17
C ASN A 66 -12.89 8.55 -8.99
N HIS A 67 -13.13 9.70 -9.62
CA HIS A 67 -12.09 10.43 -10.36
C HIS A 67 -11.00 10.98 -9.42
N GLU A 68 -11.41 11.58 -8.29
CA GLU A 68 -10.47 12.09 -7.28
C GLU A 68 -9.68 10.97 -6.62
N VAL A 69 -10.29 9.81 -6.37
CA VAL A 69 -9.59 8.62 -5.85
C VAL A 69 -8.49 8.17 -6.81
N MET A 70 -8.79 8.06 -8.11
CA MET A 70 -7.78 7.69 -9.11
C MET A 70 -6.63 8.69 -9.14
N LYS A 71 -6.94 9.99 -9.12
CA LYS A 71 -5.94 11.05 -9.08
C LYS A 71 -5.08 10.95 -7.82
N ALA A 72 -5.70 10.85 -6.64
CA ALA A 72 -5.01 10.74 -5.37
C ALA A 72 -4.05 9.54 -5.34
N ILE A 73 -4.52 8.37 -5.78
CA ILE A 73 -3.68 7.16 -5.82
C ILE A 73 -2.47 7.35 -6.75
N ASN A 74 -2.67 7.91 -7.94
CA ASN A 74 -1.61 8.16 -8.92
C ASN A 74 -0.60 9.20 -8.43
N ASP A 75 -1.08 10.23 -7.75
CA ASP A 75 -0.24 11.28 -7.15
C ASP A 75 0.52 10.77 -5.91
N GLY A 76 0.25 9.55 -5.44
CA GLY A 76 0.96 8.92 -4.33
C GLY A 76 0.26 9.06 -2.98
N PHE A 77 -0.93 9.68 -2.94
CA PHE A 77 -1.72 9.78 -1.73
C PHE A 77 -2.24 8.42 -1.28
N ARG A 78 -2.31 8.22 0.03
CA ARG A 78 -2.77 6.98 0.66
C ARG A 78 -3.75 7.28 1.80
N LEU A 79 -4.54 6.25 2.17
CA LEU A 79 -5.46 6.34 3.31
C LEU A 79 -4.68 6.63 4.60
N PRO A 80 -5.22 7.44 5.52
CA PRO A 80 -4.59 7.71 6.80
C PRO A 80 -4.64 6.46 7.69
N THR A 81 -3.85 6.48 8.77
CA THR A 81 -3.91 5.41 9.76
C THR A 81 -5.30 5.39 10.43
N PRO A 82 -5.91 4.22 10.60
CA PRO A 82 -7.09 4.06 11.45
C PRO A 82 -6.80 4.45 12.90
N MET A 83 -7.86 4.80 13.64
CA MET A 83 -7.78 5.01 15.09
C MET A 83 -7.38 3.70 15.78
N ASP A 84 -6.53 3.80 16.81
CA ASP A 84 -6.03 2.65 17.58
C ASP A 84 -5.37 1.54 16.74
N CYS A 85 -4.84 1.90 15.56
CA CYS A 85 -4.17 0.95 14.68
C CYS A 85 -2.72 0.70 15.13
N PRO A 86 -2.31 -0.58 15.32
CA PRO A 86 -0.91 -0.91 15.54
C PRO A 86 -0.02 -0.45 14.38
N SER A 87 1.13 0.15 14.70
CA SER A 87 2.08 0.68 13.73
C SER A 87 2.52 -0.36 12.70
N ALA A 88 2.80 -1.60 13.16
CA ALA A 88 3.17 -2.70 12.28
C ALA A 88 2.07 -3.06 11.26
N ILE A 89 0.80 -2.96 11.64
CA ILE A 89 -0.34 -3.25 10.76
C ILE A 89 -0.47 -2.15 9.72
N TYR A 90 -0.40 -0.87 10.12
CA TYR A 90 -0.46 0.24 9.18
C TYR A 90 0.73 0.24 8.20
N GLN A 91 1.94 -0.08 8.67
CA GLN A 91 3.11 -0.26 7.80
C GLN A 91 2.90 -1.38 6.77
N LEU A 92 2.27 -2.49 7.16
CA LEU A 92 1.92 -3.57 6.24
C LEU A 92 0.90 -3.12 5.18
N MET A 93 -0.09 -2.31 5.55
CA MET A 93 -1.02 -1.68 4.59
C MET A 93 -0.27 -0.81 3.57
N MET A 94 0.64 0.05 4.04
CA MET A 94 1.46 0.91 3.18
C MET A 94 2.36 0.12 2.22
N GLN A 95 2.88 -1.03 2.66
CA GLN A 95 3.62 -1.95 1.79
C GLN A 95 2.72 -2.59 0.72
N CYS A 96 1.46 -2.89 1.03
CA CYS A 96 0.49 -3.37 0.05
C CYS A 96 0.13 -2.29 -0.99
N TRP A 97 0.19 -1.01 -0.60
CA TRP A 97 -0.11 0.14 -1.47
C TRP A 97 1.10 0.77 -2.16
N GLN A 98 2.21 0.02 -2.30
CA GLN A 98 3.33 0.48 -3.11
C GLN A 98 2.90 0.67 -4.57
N GLN A 99 3.33 1.80 -5.16
CA GLN A 99 2.99 2.14 -6.54
C GLN A 99 3.55 1.09 -7.51
N ASP A 100 4.82 0.72 -7.33
CA ASP A 100 5.41 -0.40 -8.03
C ASP A 100 4.91 -1.73 -7.44
N ARG A 101 4.14 -2.47 -8.25
CA ARG A 101 3.62 -3.79 -7.91
C ARG A 101 4.71 -4.80 -7.53
N SER A 102 5.95 -4.65 -8.03
CA SER A 102 7.06 -5.56 -7.73
C SER A 102 7.54 -5.43 -6.28
N ARG A 103 7.32 -4.25 -5.66
CA ARG A 103 7.72 -3.94 -4.29
C ARG A 103 6.67 -4.38 -3.27
N ARG A 104 5.44 -4.68 -3.70
CA ARG A 104 4.39 -5.19 -2.81
C ARG A 104 4.80 -6.57 -2.25
N PRO A 105 4.49 -6.88 -0.98
CA PRO A 105 4.75 -8.20 -0.41
C PRO A 105 3.87 -9.26 -1.09
N LYS A 106 4.32 -10.51 -1.14
CA LYS A 106 3.46 -11.61 -1.57
C LYS A 106 2.55 -12.03 -0.42
N PHE A 107 1.43 -12.68 -0.71
CA PHE A 107 0.53 -13.18 0.34
C PHE A 107 1.24 -14.10 1.35
N ALA A 108 2.20 -14.91 0.92
CA ALA A 108 3.01 -15.73 1.83
C ALA A 108 3.80 -14.87 2.84
N ASP A 109 4.34 -13.74 2.39
CA ASP A 109 5.07 -12.80 3.25
C ASP A 109 4.11 -12.12 4.23
N ILE A 110 2.93 -11.69 3.74
CA ILE A 110 1.86 -11.09 4.56
C ILE A 110 1.45 -12.04 5.69
N VAL A 111 1.16 -13.31 5.37
CA VAL A 111 0.79 -14.32 6.37
C VAL A 111 1.91 -14.51 7.39
N SER A 112 3.17 -14.61 6.95
CA SER A 112 4.33 -14.76 7.83
C SER A 112 4.48 -13.56 8.78
N ILE A 113 4.29 -12.34 8.30
CA ILE A 113 4.33 -11.12 9.10
C ILE A 113 3.22 -11.13 10.15
N LEU A 114 1.97 -11.39 9.73
CA LEU A 114 0.83 -11.42 10.64
C LEU A 114 0.96 -12.53 11.70
N ASP A 115 1.42 -13.71 11.32
CA ASP A 115 1.66 -14.84 12.23
C ASP A 115 2.73 -14.51 13.28
N LYS A 116 3.80 -13.78 12.91
CA LYS A 116 4.77 -13.25 13.87
C LYS A 116 4.13 -12.24 14.85
N LEU A 117 3.31 -11.31 14.36
CA LEU A 117 2.64 -10.31 15.18
C LEU A 117 1.62 -10.94 16.15
N ILE A 118 0.89 -11.96 15.71
CA ILE A 118 -0.10 -12.67 16.55
C ILE A 118 0.58 -13.48 17.65
N ARG A 119 1.72 -14.13 17.35
CA ARG A 119 2.50 -14.89 18.35
C ARG A 119 3.23 -14.00 19.37
N ALA A 120 3.48 -12.74 19.02
CA ALA A 120 4.11 -11.75 19.88
C ALA A 120 3.22 -10.50 20.02
N PRO A 121 2.11 -10.57 20.77
CA PRO A 121 1.11 -9.51 20.83
C PRO A 121 1.64 -8.18 21.38
N ASP A 122 2.77 -8.21 22.12
CA ASP A 122 3.45 -6.99 22.57
C ASP A 122 3.86 -6.09 21.40
N SER A 123 4.18 -6.65 20.23
CA SER A 123 4.51 -5.89 19.02
C SER A 123 3.32 -5.08 18.47
N LEU A 124 2.09 -5.39 18.89
CA LEU A 124 0.89 -4.65 18.48
C LEU A 124 0.56 -3.48 19.41
N LYS A 125 1.25 -3.35 20.56
CA LYS A 125 0.99 -2.26 21.53
C LYS A 125 1.48 -0.91 21.03
N THR A 126 2.47 -0.88 20.15
CA THR A 126 2.95 0.36 19.53
C THR A 126 1.95 0.81 18.47
N LEU A 127 1.19 1.86 18.78
CA LEU A 127 0.20 2.45 17.87
C LEU A 127 0.85 3.37 16.83
N ALA A 128 0.24 3.47 15.66
CA ALA A 128 0.58 4.48 14.67
C ALA A 128 0.05 5.86 15.10
N ASP A 129 0.76 6.92 14.73
CA ASP A 129 0.32 8.29 14.99
C ASP A 129 -0.95 8.62 14.20
N PHE A 130 -2.07 8.71 14.93
CA PHE A 130 -3.37 9.12 14.42
C PHE A 130 -3.54 10.64 14.56
N ASP A 131 -3.72 11.35 13.44
CA ASP A 131 -4.16 12.75 13.44
C ASP A 131 -5.60 12.81 12.88
N PRO A 132 -6.61 13.16 13.70
CA PRO A 132 -8.01 13.19 13.28
C PRO A 132 -8.31 14.23 12.19
N ARG A 133 -7.38 15.15 11.90
CA ARG A 133 -7.52 16.18 10.85
C ARG A 133 -6.98 15.71 9.49
N VAL A 134 -6.32 14.55 9.44
CA VAL A 134 -5.71 14.04 8.21
C VAL A 134 -6.67 13.05 7.55
N SER A 135 -7.41 13.51 6.54
CA SER A 135 -8.29 12.64 5.74
C SER A 135 -7.54 11.86 4.65
N ILE A 136 -6.38 12.35 4.20
CA ILE A 136 -5.52 11.72 3.19
C ILE A 136 -4.04 12.06 3.46
N ARG A 137 -3.14 11.06 3.44
CA ARG A 137 -1.69 11.32 3.57
C ARG A 137 -1.08 11.78 2.25
N LEU A 138 -0.27 12.85 2.34
CA LEU A 138 0.56 13.35 1.25
C LEU A 138 1.63 12.34 0.85
N PRO A 139 2.12 12.37 -0.42
CA PRO A 139 3.23 11.54 -0.86
C PRO A 139 4.50 11.85 -0.05
N SER A 140 5.07 10.86 0.62
CA SER A 140 6.32 11.01 1.38
C SER A 140 7.47 11.34 0.41
N THR A 141 8.08 12.52 0.53
CA THR A 141 9.23 12.97 -0.28
C THR A 141 10.58 12.43 0.22
N SER A 142 10.57 11.73 1.35
CA SER A 142 11.70 11.08 1.97
C SER A 142 11.50 9.57 1.93
N GLY A 143 12.43 8.84 1.33
CA GLY A 143 12.44 7.37 1.21
C GLY A 143 12.63 6.61 2.54
N SER A 144 12.01 7.10 3.61
CA SER A 144 12.08 6.62 4.99
C SER A 144 10.66 6.53 5.54
N GLU A 145 9.76 5.86 4.81
CA GLU A 145 8.65 5.23 5.49
C GLU A 145 9.24 4.06 6.29
N GLY A 146 8.73 3.77 7.49
CA GLY A 146 9.18 2.70 8.39
C GLY A 146 9.04 1.29 7.82
N VAL A 147 9.57 1.08 6.62
CA VAL A 147 9.64 -0.15 5.88
C VAL A 147 10.87 -0.88 6.40
N PRO A 148 10.72 -2.12 6.89
CA PRO A 148 11.86 -2.96 7.18
C PRO A 148 12.66 -3.14 5.88
N PHE A 149 13.93 -2.76 5.89
CA PHE A 149 14.82 -2.96 4.74
C PHE A 149 14.86 -4.46 4.39
N ARG A 150 14.68 -4.80 3.10
CA ARG A 150 14.66 -6.21 2.67
C ARG A 150 16.06 -6.74 2.44
N THR A 151 16.98 -5.86 2.06
CA THR A 151 18.37 -6.19 1.81
C THR A 151 19.30 -5.20 2.50
N VAL A 152 20.53 -5.65 2.78
CA VAL A 152 21.60 -4.78 3.29
C VAL A 152 21.91 -3.66 2.30
N SER A 153 21.76 -3.90 0.99
CA SER A 153 21.93 -2.89 -0.05
C SER A 153 20.89 -1.77 0.04
N GLU A 154 19.61 -2.10 0.20
CA GLU A 154 18.53 -1.11 0.37
C GLU A 154 18.74 -0.26 1.62
N TRP A 155 19.16 -0.89 2.72
CA TRP A 155 19.51 -0.19 3.95
C TRP A 155 20.70 0.76 3.75
N LEU A 156 21.80 0.28 3.18
CA LEU A 156 22.99 1.11 2.92
C LEU A 156 22.67 2.27 1.98
N GLU A 157 21.84 2.08 0.97
CA GLU A 157 21.38 3.14 0.06
C GLU A 157 20.58 4.23 0.83
N SER A 158 19.74 3.84 1.77
CA SER A 158 18.93 4.78 2.56
C SER A 158 19.78 5.75 3.39
N ILE A 159 20.95 5.30 3.86
CA ILE A 159 21.92 6.11 4.62
C ILE A 159 23.05 6.66 3.73
N LYS A 160 22.94 6.53 2.40
CA LYS A 160 23.94 6.95 1.40
C LYS A 160 25.32 6.30 1.57
N MET A 161 25.35 5.04 2.02
CA MET A 161 26.54 4.23 2.22
C MET A 161 26.59 3.01 1.28
N GLN A 162 25.88 3.04 0.13
CA GLN A 162 25.80 1.88 -0.77
C GLN A 162 27.15 1.36 -1.28
N GLN A 163 28.21 2.19 -1.26
CA GLN A 163 29.57 1.80 -1.62
C GLN A 163 30.16 0.70 -0.72
N TYR A 164 29.64 0.54 0.49
CA TYR A 164 30.09 -0.48 1.44
C TYR A 164 29.36 -1.83 1.28
N THR A 165 28.42 -1.95 0.34
CA THR A 165 27.62 -3.17 0.17
C THR A 165 28.50 -4.41 0.00
N GLU A 166 29.52 -4.34 -0.86
CA GLU A 166 30.43 -5.47 -1.07
C GLU A 166 31.23 -5.86 0.19
N HIS A 167 31.59 -4.87 1.02
CA HIS A 167 32.32 -5.11 2.27
C HIS A 167 31.44 -5.86 3.29
N PHE A 168 30.18 -5.46 3.41
CA PHE A 168 29.20 -6.16 4.27
C PHE A 168 28.95 -7.59 3.77
N MET A 169 28.80 -7.78 2.45
CA MET A 169 28.62 -9.10 1.85
C MET A 169 29.84 -10.00 2.07
N ALA A 170 31.05 -9.47 1.87
CA ALA A 170 32.31 -10.21 2.07
C ALA A 170 32.54 -10.60 3.53
N ALA A 171 32.12 -9.76 4.48
CA ALA A 171 32.16 -10.05 5.91
C ALA A 171 31.02 -10.99 6.40
N GLY A 172 30.15 -11.47 5.50
CA GLY A 172 29.07 -12.41 5.81
C GLY A 172 27.78 -11.77 6.35
N TYR A 173 27.68 -10.44 6.32
CA TYR A 173 26.48 -9.67 6.66
C TYR A 173 25.55 -9.58 5.45
N THR A 174 24.93 -10.72 5.09
CA THR A 174 24.04 -10.84 3.93
C THR A 174 22.56 -10.58 4.24
N ALA A 175 22.20 -10.42 5.51
CA ALA A 175 20.83 -10.20 5.97
C ALA A 175 20.78 -9.09 7.04
N ILE A 176 19.70 -8.30 7.05
CA ILE A 176 19.48 -7.20 8.01
C ILE A 176 19.50 -7.68 9.46
N GLU A 177 18.99 -8.89 9.73
CA GLU A 177 19.01 -9.49 11.06
C GLU A 177 20.44 -9.68 11.61
N LYS A 178 21.41 -9.99 10.74
CA LYS A 178 22.83 -10.11 11.13
C LYS A 178 23.48 -8.75 11.32
N VAL A 179 23.12 -7.77 10.48
CA VAL A 179 23.60 -6.39 10.61
C VAL A 179 23.16 -5.78 11.94
N ALA A 180 21.94 -6.06 12.38
CA ALA A 180 21.41 -5.57 13.67
C ALA A 180 22.17 -6.09 14.90
N GLN A 181 23.01 -7.13 14.74
CA GLN A 181 23.82 -7.73 15.81
C GLN A 181 25.28 -7.22 15.82
N MET A 182 25.64 -6.29 14.92
CA MET A 182 27.00 -5.74 14.86
C MET A 182 27.32 -4.87 16.09
N THR A 183 28.53 -5.02 16.60
CA THR A 183 29.10 -4.20 17.68
C THR A 183 30.10 -3.19 17.12
N ASN A 184 30.19 -2.02 17.76
CA ASN A 184 31.26 -1.05 17.48
C ASN A 184 32.53 -1.53 18.20
N GLU A 185 33.32 -2.40 17.57
CA GLU A 185 34.71 -2.64 17.97
C GLU A 185 35.68 -1.85 17.09
#